data_AF-A0AAX3FGK0-F1
#
_entry.id   AF-A0AAX3FGK0-F1
#
_cell.length_a   1.000
_cell.length_b   1.000
_cell.length_c   1.000
_cell.angle_alpha   90.00
_cell.angle_beta   90.00
_cell.angle_gamma   90.00
#
_symmetry.space_group_name_H-M   'P 1'
#
loop_
_entity.id
_entity.type
_entity.pdbx_description
1 polymer ?
#
loop_
_entity_poly.entity_id
_entity_poly.type
_entity_poly.pdbx_seq_one_letter_code
_entity_poly.pdbx_strand_id
1 'polypeptide(L)'
;MNYHIDWLTIEQDFGFEIPESTLASIFDFGVIGIHLDTGEVQQGIRTGKYRHKGSYCDEVSIKVSGSVIRMEGNPSRWNKVENVLGFTDIDSCVSCFNNILFSLKLPLFTRCTEIFHGQGKDGEKVRTFSNGAIIKRLDITTNVSVGRGNERTFLKALSQMRYRNSIGRLHTNGCTVDC
;
A
#
# COMPACT_ATOMS: atom_id res chain seq x y z
N MET A 1 -15.24 -15.74 -10.59
CA MET A 1 -14.82 -14.37 -11.00
C MET A 1 -13.30 -14.35 -11.00
N ASN A 2 -12.66 -13.88 -12.07
CA ASN A 2 -11.21 -13.88 -12.22
C ASN A 2 -10.65 -12.48 -11.88
N TYR A 3 -10.66 -12.15 -10.58
CA TYR A 3 -10.07 -10.90 -10.08
C TYR A 3 -8.77 -11.18 -9.32
N HIS A 4 -7.93 -10.17 -9.17
CA HIS A 4 -6.78 -10.18 -8.27
C HIS A 4 -6.64 -8.83 -7.57
N ILE A 5 -5.93 -8.81 -6.44
CA ILE A 5 -5.67 -7.61 -5.66
C ILE A 5 -4.39 -6.96 -6.19
N ASP A 6 -4.51 -5.79 -6.82
CA ASP A 6 -3.39 -5.10 -7.46
C ASP A 6 -2.74 -4.06 -6.55
N TRP A 7 -3.46 -3.56 -5.54
CA TRP A 7 -2.90 -2.66 -4.55
C TRP A 7 -3.44 -2.93 -3.17
N LEU A 8 -2.56 -2.92 -2.17
CA LEU A 8 -2.91 -2.98 -0.77
C LEU A 8 -2.18 -1.86 -0.02
N THR A 9 -2.91 -1.04 0.72
CA THR A 9 -2.36 -0.18 1.79
C THR A 9 -2.87 -0.69 3.12
N ILE A 10 -1.97 -1.05 4.01
CA ILE A 10 -2.26 -1.60 5.34
C ILE A 10 -1.45 -0.86 6.41
N GLU A 11 -2.02 -0.73 7.60
CA GLU A 11 -1.42 -0.02 8.73
C GLU A 11 -1.74 -0.75 10.03
N GLN A 12 -0.78 -0.82 10.95
CA GLN A 12 -0.99 -1.35 12.29
C GLN A 12 -0.21 -0.52 13.31
N ASP A 13 -0.87 -0.21 14.43
CA ASP A 13 -0.22 0.24 15.66
C ASP A 13 0.18 -0.99 16.47
N PHE A 14 1.47 -1.11 16.77
CA PHE A 14 2.02 -2.23 17.53
C PHE A 14 2.03 -1.98 19.04
N GLY A 15 1.73 -0.77 19.50
CA GLY A 15 1.72 -0.40 20.92
C GLY A 15 3.10 -0.35 21.58
N PHE A 16 4.18 -0.53 20.81
CA PHE A 16 5.56 -0.36 21.26
C PHE A 16 6.37 0.42 20.23
N GLU A 17 7.36 1.18 20.69
CA GLU A 17 8.27 1.89 19.79
C GLU A 17 9.19 0.91 19.06
N ILE A 18 9.33 1.10 17.76
CA ILE A 18 10.26 0.30 16.95
C ILE A 18 11.69 0.69 17.34
N PRO A 19 12.58 -0.28 17.64
CA PRO A 19 13.94 0.02 18.07
C PRO A 19 14.69 0.90 17.08
N GLU A 20 15.39 1.92 17.60
CA GLU A 20 16.18 2.85 16.79
C GLU A 20 17.23 2.15 15.93
N SER A 21 17.83 1.07 16.45
CA SER A 21 18.80 0.25 15.71
C SER A 21 18.20 -0.41 14.47
N THR A 22 16.93 -0.87 14.56
CA THR A 22 16.19 -1.41 13.42
C THR A 22 15.87 -0.29 12.44
N LEU A 23 15.41 0.87 12.92
CA LEU A 23 15.09 2.01 12.06
C LEU A 23 16.34 2.52 11.31
N ALA A 24 17.47 2.68 11.99
CA ALA A 24 18.74 3.13 11.41
C ALA A 24 19.29 2.14 10.37
N SER A 25 18.88 0.87 10.41
CA SER A 25 19.28 -0.13 9.39
C SER A 25 18.49 -0.02 8.08
N ILE A 26 17.38 0.73 8.07
CA ILE A 26 16.44 0.82 6.95
C ILE A 26 16.32 2.25 6.42
N PHE A 27 16.30 3.23 7.33
CA PHE A 27 16.02 4.63 7.04
C PHE A 27 17.25 5.49 7.31
N ASP A 28 17.58 6.36 6.35
CA ASP A 28 18.72 7.29 6.48
C ASP A 28 18.43 8.47 7.42
N PHE A 29 17.15 8.79 7.64
CA PHE A 29 16.74 9.95 8.42
C PHE A 29 15.38 9.74 9.11
N GLY A 30 15.26 10.30 10.31
CA GLY A 30 14.03 10.34 11.11
C GLY A 30 13.81 11.72 11.70
N VAL A 31 12.55 12.07 11.94
CA VAL A 31 12.14 13.33 12.56
C VAL A 31 11.50 13.04 13.90
N ILE A 32 11.87 13.83 14.91
CA ILE A 32 11.22 13.89 16.21
C ILE A 32 10.66 15.30 16.37
N GLY A 33 9.40 15.42 16.75
CA GLY A 33 8.77 16.70 17.03
C GLY A 33 9.13 17.19 18.43
N ILE A 34 9.30 18.50 18.60
CA ILE A 34 9.45 19.11 19.92
C ILE A 34 8.30 20.11 20.07
N HIS A 35 7.57 20.05 21.17
CA HIS A 35 6.60 21.07 21.51
C HIS A 35 7.33 22.37 21.84
N LEU A 36 7.08 23.44 21.08
CA LEU A 36 7.83 24.70 21.20
C LEU A 36 7.56 25.43 22.52
N ASP A 37 6.35 25.28 23.07
CA ASP A 37 5.96 25.98 24.30
C ASP A 37 6.44 25.25 25.56
N THR A 38 6.43 23.91 25.55
CA THR A 38 6.78 23.09 26.73
C THR A 38 8.20 22.52 26.68
N GLY A 39 8.82 22.49 25.50
CA GLY A 39 10.09 21.81 25.26
C GLY A 39 9.99 20.28 25.27
N GLU A 40 8.79 19.71 25.42
CA GLU A 40 8.60 18.27 25.48
C GLU A 40 8.85 17.63 24.11
N VAL A 41 9.63 16.56 24.12
CA VAL A 41 9.93 15.77 22.93
C VAL A 41 8.76 14.81 22.67
N GLN A 42 8.23 14.84 21.44
CA GLN A 42 7.20 13.91 21.02
C GLN A 42 7.76 12.49 21.00
N GLN A 43 7.01 11.54 21.57
CA GLN A 43 7.38 10.12 21.56
C GLN A 43 7.35 9.55 20.15
N GLY A 44 8.30 8.65 19.89
CA GLY A 44 8.44 7.93 18.64
C GLY A 44 9.09 8.70 17.48
N ILE A 45 9.96 8.03 16.74
CA ILE A 45 10.57 8.54 15.52
C ILE A 45 9.59 8.43 14.35
N ARG A 46 9.46 9.51 13.56
CA ARG A 46 8.73 9.50 12.29
C ARG A 46 9.72 9.42 11.14
N THR A 47 9.57 8.40 10.29
CA THR A 47 10.48 8.22 9.16
C THR A 47 9.88 8.76 7.86
N GLY A 48 10.75 8.98 6.88
CA GLY A 48 10.36 9.16 5.49
C GLY A 48 9.73 7.89 4.90
N LYS A 49 9.30 7.98 3.64
CA LYS A 49 8.78 6.82 2.90
C LYS A 49 9.97 6.02 2.38
N TYR A 50 10.24 4.87 2.98
CA TYR A 50 11.25 3.92 2.49
C TYR A 50 10.67 3.11 1.33
N ARG A 51 11.36 3.13 0.19
CA ARG A 51 10.99 2.40 -1.03
C ARG A 51 11.81 1.14 -1.11
N HIS A 52 11.20 0.02 -0.72
CA HIS A 52 11.84 -1.28 -0.80
C HIS A 52 11.64 -1.86 -2.21
N LYS A 53 12.75 -2.04 -2.93
CA LYS A 53 12.74 -2.56 -4.29
C LYS A 53 12.77 -4.09 -4.29
N GLY A 54 11.81 -4.69 -4.97
CA GLY A 54 11.79 -6.10 -5.30
C GLY A 54 12.55 -6.37 -6.60
N SER A 55 12.40 -7.59 -7.10
CA SER A 55 12.86 -7.95 -8.45
C SER A 55 12.00 -7.22 -9.51
N TYR A 56 12.47 -7.18 -10.77
CA TYR A 56 11.69 -6.70 -11.92
C TYR A 56 11.08 -5.28 -11.77
N CYS A 57 11.79 -4.40 -11.06
CA CYS A 57 11.40 -3.01 -10.76
C CYS A 57 10.14 -2.86 -9.89
N ASP A 58 9.80 -3.90 -9.11
CA ASP A 58 8.72 -3.80 -8.13
C ASP A 58 9.14 -2.92 -6.97
N GLU A 59 8.18 -2.19 -6.41
CA GLU A 59 8.43 -1.34 -5.27
C GLU A 59 7.25 -1.40 -4.31
N VAL A 60 7.57 -1.65 -3.04
CA VAL A 60 6.65 -1.43 -1.93
C VAL A 60 7.20 -0.30 -1.08
N SER A 61 6.30 0.40 -0.43
CA SER A 61 6.65 1.55 0.40
C SER A 61 6.30 1.29 1.85
N ILE A 62 7.24 1.59 2.73
CA ILE A 62 7.11 1.41 4.17
C ILE A 62 7.34 2.76 4.84
N LYS A 63 6.49 3.10 5.81
CA LYS A 63 6.61 4.29 6.65
C LYS A 63 6.41 3.89 8.11
N VAL A 64 7.25 4.41 8.98
CA VAL A 64 7.13 4.25 10.43
C VAL A 64 6.78 5.59 11.06
N SER A 65 5.90 5.57 12.05
CA SER A 65 5.53 6.72 12.86
C SER A 65 5.32 6.27 14.30
N GLY A 66 6.38 6.32 15.10
CA GLY A 66 6.39 5.77 16.45
C GLY A 66 6.14 4.26 16.45
N SER A 67 5.03 3.83 17.04
CA SER A 67 4.58 2.43 17.08
C SER A 67 3.80 1.99 15.84
N VAL A 68 3.51 2.90 14.90
CA VAL A 68 2.69 2.62 13.72
C VAL A 68 3.56 2.30 12.52
N ILE A 69 3.31 1.15 11.89
CA ILE A 69 3.85 0.81 10.57
C ILE A 69 2.75 0.90 9.55
N ARG A 70 3.04 1.60 8.45
CA ARG A 70 2.21 1.64 7.26
C ARG A 70 2.98 1.09 6.07
N MET A 71 2.37 0.17 5.35
CA MET A 71 2.92 -0.43 4.15
C MET A 71 1.95 -0.32 2.98
N GLU A 72 2.45 0.01 1.80
CA GLU A 72 1.65 0.07 0.58
C GLU A 72 2.40 -0.41 -0.66
N GLY A 73 1.68 -1.02 -1.60
CA GLY A 73 2.23 -1.47 -2.86
C GLY A 73 1.38 -2.55 -3.50
N ASN A 74 1.94 -3.19 -4.53
CA ASN A 74 1.31 -4.29 -5.26
C ASN A 74 1.86 -5.66 -4.79
N PRO A 75 1.15 -6.37 -3.89
CA PRO A 75 1.58 -7.70 -3.46
C PRO A 75 1.50 -8.73 -4.59
N SER A 76 0.53 -8.60 -5.50
CA SER A 76 0.32 -9.55 -6.60
C SER A 76 1.44 -9.56 -7.62
N ARG A 77 2.09 -8.41 -7.83
CA ARG A 77 3.21 -8.23 -8.74
C ARG A 77 4.56 -8.56 -8.11
N TRP A 78 4.68 -8.49 -6.78
CA TRP A 78 5.97 -8.61 -6.08
C TRP A 78 6.79 -9.83 -6.50
N ASN A 79 8.00 -9.58 -7.00
CA ASN A 79 8.94 -10.57 -7.51
C ASN A 79 8.42 -11.39 -8.71
N LYS A 80 7.52 -10.82 -9.51
CA LYS A 80 7.03 -11.44 -10.74
C LYS A 80 7.35 -10.59 -11.96
N VAL A 81 7.61 -11.26 -13.08
CA VAL A 81 7.82 -10.62 -14.39
C VAL A 81 6.51 -10.03 -14.92
N GLU A 82 5.42 -10.79 -14.78
CA GLU A 82 4.11 -10.48 -15.34
C GLU A 82 3.10 -10.17 -14.21
N ASN A 83 2.19 -9.23 -14.47
CA ASN A 83 1.11 -8.86 -13.53
C ASN A 83 -0.29 -9.27 -14.05
N VAL A 84 -0.37 -10.37 -14.80
CA VAL A 84 -1.66 -10.86 -15.32
C VAL A 84 -2.42 -11.63 -14.24
N LEU A 85 -1.72 -12.37 -13.38
CA LEU A 85 -2.34 -13.18 -12.33
C LEU A 85 -1.77 -12.80 -10.97
N GLY A 86 -2.66 -12.61 -10.01
CA GLY A 86 -2.32 -12.13 -8.67
C GLY A 86 -3.03 -12.90 -7.57
N PHE A 87 -2.84 -12.44 -6.35
CA PHE A 87 -3.54 -12.95 -5.18
C PHE A 87 -5.02 -12.59 -5.23
N THR A 88 -5.86 -13.54 -4.84
CA THR A 88 -7.33 -13.39 -4.84
C THR A 88 -7.91 -13.19 -3.44
N ASP A 89 -7.07 -13.37 -2.42
CA ASP A 89 -7.38 -13.29 -1.01
C ASP A 89 -6.41 -12.35 -0.29
N ILE A 90 -6.93 -11.70 0.76
CA ILE A 90 -6.20 -10.72 1.55
C ILE A 90 -5.09 -11.39 2.36
N ASP A 91 -5.30 -12.62 2.84
CA ASP A 91 -4.35 -13.33 3.68
C ASP A 91 -3.04 -13.59 2.93
N SER A 92 -3.10 -13.94 1.64
CA SER A 92 -1.93 -14.09 0.76
C SER A 92 -1.22 -12.76 0.52
N CYS A 93 -1.97 -11.67 0.33
CA CYS A 93 -1.38 -10.34 0.21
C CYS A 93 -0.64 -9.93 1.50
N VAL A 94 -1.25 -10.13 2.66
CA VAL A 94 -0.66 -9.80 3.96
C VAL A 94 0.54 -10.70 4.24
N SER A 95 0.50 -11.98 3.86
CA SER A 95 1.63 -12.90 3.97
C SER A 95 2.83 -12.43 3.12
N CYS A 96 2.57 -11.94 1.90
CA CYS A 96 3.61 -11.33 1.06
C CYS A 96 4.25 -10.11 1.75
N PHE A 97 3.44 -9.21 2.31
CA PHE A 97 3.93 -8.04 3.04
C PHE A 97 4.70 -8.43 4.31
N ASN A 98 4.21 -9.41 5.08
CA ASN A 98 4.87 -9.92 6.27
C ASN A 98 6.22 -10.55 5.96
N ASN A 99 6.38 -11.24 4.82
CA ASN A 99 7.69 -11.76 4.41
C ASN A 99 8.71 -10.62 4.17
N ILE A 100 8.25 -9.48 3.63
CA ILE A 100 9.10 -8.30 3.42
C ILE A 100 9.42 -7.63 4.77
N LEU A 101 8.45 -7.48 5.66
CA LEU A 101 8.70 -6.94 7.00
C LEU A 101 9.65 -7.83 7.80
N PHE A 102 9.51 -9.15 7.69
CA PHE A 102 10.39 -10.12 8.31
C PHE A 102 11.84 -9.98 7.84
N SER A 103 12.07 -9.83 6.53
CA SER A 103 13.43 -9.64 6.00
C SER A 103 14.07 -8.33 6.47
N LEU A 104 13.25 -7.32 6.74
CA LEU A 104 13.65 -6.03 7.30
C LEU A 104 13.68 -6.01 8.84
N LYS A 105 13.39 -7.14 9.51
CA LYS A 105 13.31 -7.25 10.99
C LYS A 105 12.29 -6.29 11.62
N LEU A 106 11.24 -5.96 10.89
CA LEU A 106 10.11 -5.17 11.38
C LEU A 106 9.01 -6.09 11.93
N PRO A 107 8.21 -5.59 12.91
CA PRO A 107 7.01 -6.27 13.38
C PRO A 107 6.06 -6.67 12.24
N LEU A 108 5.43 -7.85 12.37
CA LEU A 108 4.54 -8.41 11.34
C LEU A 108 3.09 -8.00 11.56
N PHE A 109 2.35 -7.75 10.49
CA PHE A 109 0.93 -7.49 10.57
C PHE A 109 0.16 -8.71 11.10
N THR A 110 -0.81 -8.42 11.96
CA THR A 110 -1.69 -9.41 12.60
C THR A 110 -3.14 -9.16 12.23
N ARG A 111 -3.97 -10.21 12.27
CA ARG A 111 -5.40 -10.07 11.99
C ARG A 111 -6.06 -9.18 13.04
N CYS A 112 -6.75 -8.15 12.59
CA CYS A 112 -7.63 -7.37 13.47
C CYS A 112 -8.85 -8.21 13.84
N THR A 113 -9.11 -8.38 15.14
CA THR A 113 -10.31 -9.05 15.64
C THR A 113 -11.24 -8.08 16.36
N GLU A 114 -10.72 -6.95 16.84
CA GLU A 114 -11.49 -5.94 17.57
C GLU A 114 -11.11 -4.53 17.13
N ILE A 115 -12.14 -3.68 17.07
CA ILE A 115 -12.03 -2.24 16.86
C ILE A 115 -12.57 -1.55 18.11
N PHE A 116 -11.79 -0.64 18.65
CA PHE A 116 -12.12 0.14 19.82
C PHE A 116 -12.37 1.59 19.42
N HIS A 117 -13.29 2.22 20.14
CA HIS A 117 -13.64 3.62 19.97
C HIS A 117 -13.18 4.39 21.21
N GLY A 118 -12.20 5.27 21.04
CA GLY A 118 -11.71 6.13 22.11
C GLY A 118 -12.72 7.23 22.43
N GLN A 119 -12.83 7.58 23.72
CA GLN A 119 -13.58 8.76 24.14
C GLN A 119 -12.82 10.02 23.73
N GLY A 120 -13.48 10.90 22.98
CA GLY A 120 -12.97 12.21 22.58
C GLY A 120 -13.66 13.33 23.36
N LYS A 121 -13.14 14.56 23.25
CA LYS A 121 -13.87 15.74 23.73
C LYS A 121 -15.14 15.95 22.90
N ASP A 122 -16.13 16.60 23.49
CA ASP A 122 -17.40 16.85 22.81
C ASP A 122 -17.17 17.66 21.53
N GLY A 123 -17.71 17.15 20.41
CA GLY A 123 -17.50 17.70 19.06
C GLY A 123 -16.21 17.25 18.34
N GLU A 124 -15.29 16.52 18.97
CA GLU A 124 -14.12 15.94 18.27
C GLU A 124 -14.45 14.61 17.58
N LYS A 125 -13.72 14.33 16.49
CA LYS A 125 -13.87 13.06 15.77
C LYS A 125 -13.38 11.91 16.65
N VAL A 126 -14.26 10.93 16.89
CA VAL A 126 -13.96 9.71 17.65
C VAL A 126 -12.72 9.02 17.06
N ARG A 127 -11.70 8.81 17.89
CA ARG A 127 -10.49 8.08 17.50
C ARG A 127 -10.78 6.58 17.55
N THR A 128 -10.45 5.87 16.48
CA THR A 128 -10.56 4.41 16.42
C THR A 128 -9.18 3.78 16.52
N PHE A 129 -9.05 2.75 17.34
CA PHE A 129 -7.85 1.91 17.45
C PHE A 129 -8.24 0.44 17.30
N SER A 130 -7.28 -0.41 16.96
CA SER A 130 -7.52 -1.84 16.72
C SER A 130 -6.41 -2.68 17.35
N ASN A 131 -6.70 -3.94 17.62
CA ASN A 131 -5.71 -4.91 18.10
C ASN A 131 -4.91 -5.61 16.98
N GLY A 132 -5.09 -5.17 15.74
CA GLY A 132 -4.41 -5.73 14.57
C GLY A 132 -4.46 -4.77 13.39
N ALA A 133 -4.07 -5.27 12.22
CA ALA A 133 -3.89 -4.46 11.04
C ALA A 133 -5.20 -3.97 10.41
N ILE A 134 -5.18 -2.71 9.97
CA ILE A 134 -6.28 -2.02 9.30
C ILE A 134 -5.93 -1.82 7.83
N ILE A 135 -6.79 -2.30 6.94
CA ILE A 135 -6.69 -2.03 5.51
C ILE A 135 -7.19 -0.61 5.25
N LYS A 136 -6.32 0.25 4.69
CA LYS A 136 -6.65 1.64 4.35
C LYS A 136 -7.05 1.81 2.88
N ARG A 137 -6.58 0.92 2.00
CA ARG A 137 -6.91 0.90 0.57
C ARG A 137 -6.76 -0.51 0.01
N LEU A 138 -7.67 -0.90 -0.86
CA LEU A 138 -7.64 -2.14 -1.62
C LEU A 138 -8.07 -1.83 -3.07
N ASP A 139 -7.20 -2.10 -4.03
CA ASP A 139 -7.55 -2.00 -5.45
C ASP A 139 -7.66 -3.42 -6.02
N ILE A 140 -8.82 -3.71 -6.61
CA ILE A 140 -9.15 -5.02 -7.20
C ILE A 140 -9.19 -4.86 -8.72
N THR A 141 -8.47 -5.73 -9.40
CA THR A 141 -8.34 -5.75 -10.86
C THR A 141 -8.96 -7.02 -11.41
N THR A 142 -9.61 -6.93 -12.57
CA THR A 142 -10.14 -8.08 -13.31
C THR A 142 -9.62 -8.03 -14.73
N ASN A 143 -9.14 -9.17 -15.23
CA ASN A 143 -8.75 -9.26 -16.63
C ASN A 143 -10.00 -9.47 -17.48
N VAL A 144 -10.10 -8.68 -18.55
CA VAL A 144 -11.14 -8.82 -19.56
C VAL A 144 -10.50 -9.19 -20.88
N SER A 145 -11.20 -10.02 -21.65
CA SER A 145 -10.82 -10.37 -23.01
C SER A 145 -11.94 -10.00 -23.97
N VAL A 146 -11.57 -9.78 -25.23
CA VAL A 146 -12.53 -9.57 -26.31
C VAL A 146 -12.57 -10.81 -27.21
N GLY A 147 -13.67 -10.99 -27.95
CA GLY A 147 -13.74 -12.05 -28.95
C GLY A 147 -12.65 -11.87 -30.00
N ARG A 148 -12.06 -12.99 -30.45
CA ARG A 148 -11.00 -13.01 -31.45
C ARG A 148 -11.35 -12.15 -32.67
N GLY A 149 -10.43 -11.29 -33.10
CA GLY A 149 -10.59 -10.38 -34.23
C GLY A 149 -11.19 -9.01 -33.86
N ASN A 150 -11.65 -8.82 -32.61
CA ASN A 150 -12.20 -7.55 -32.14
C ASN A 150 -11.17 -6.68 -31.39
N GLU A 151 -9.92 -7.12 -31.25
CA GLU A 151 -8.89 -6.48 -30.43
C GLU A 151 -8.65 -5.04 -30.86
N ARG A 152 -8.43 -4.81 -32.16
CA ARG A 152 -8.19 -3.47 -32.72
C ARG A 152 -9.43 -2.58 -32.65
N THR A 153 -10.62 -3.14 -32.87
CA THR A 153 -11.89 -2.40 -32.78
C THR A 153 -12.12 -1.93 -31.35
N PHE A 154 -11.87 -2.80 -30.38
CA PHE A 154 -11.97 -2.47 -28.97
C PHE A 154 -10.96 -1.39 -28.55
N LEU A 155 -9.68 -1.51 -28.93
CA LEU A 155 -8.67 -0.49 -28.65
C LEU A 155 -9.03 0.86 -29.29
N LYS A 156 -9.54 0.86 -30.53
CA LYS A 156 -10.01 2.10 -31.18
C LYS A 156 -11.16 2.74 -30.39
N ALA A 157 -12.15 1.95 -29.97
CA ALA A 157 -13.24 2.45 -29.15
C ALA A 157 -12.74 3.00 -27.80
N LEU A 158 -11.84 2.27 -27.12
CA LEU A 158 -11.24 2.68 -25.85
C LEU A 158 -10.52 4.02 -25.98
N SER A 159 -9.78 4.24 -27.07
CA SER A 159 -9.06 5.49 -27.32
C SER A 159 -9.97 6.71 -27.51
N GLN A 160 -11.25 6.50 -27.80
CA GLN A 160 -12.25 7.57 -27.91
C GLN A 160 -12.90 7.91 -26.56
N MET A 161 -12.71 7.06 -25.55
CA MET A 161 -13.23 7.29 -24.21
C MET A 161 -12.31 8.23 -23.42
N ARG A 162 -12.88 9.01 -22.52
CA ARG A 162 -12.14 9.81 -21.55
C ARG A 162 -12.22 9.18 -20.17
N TYR A 163 -11.11 9.20 -19.44
CA TYR A 163 -11.09 8.85 -18.03
C TYR A 163 -10.79 10.10 -17.21
N ARG A 164 -11.83 10.70 -16.62
CA ARG A 164 -11.74 12.02 -15.96
C ARG A 164 -11.14 13.06 -16.92
N ASN A 165 -9.95 13.58 -16.62
CA ASN A 165 -9.24 14.57 -17.42
C ASN A 165 -8.28 13.94 -18.45
N SER A 166 -8.07 12.62 -18.40
CA SER A 166 -7.23 11.89 -19.33
C SER A 166 -7.96 11.63 -20.65
N ILE A 167 -7.32 12.01 -21.75
CA ILE A 167 -7.82 11.84 -23.11
C ILE A 167 -7.14 10.61 -23.70
N GLY A 168 -7.94 9.63 -24.13
CA GLY A 168 -7.42 8.44 -24.78
C GLY A 168 -6.58 8.76 -26.02
N ARG A 169 -5.45 8.08 -26.14
CA ARG A 169 -4.53 8.15 -27.28
C ARG A 169 -4.27 6.74 -27.78
N LEU A 170 -4.63 6.50 -29.04
CA LEU A 170 -4.22 5.30 -29.75
C LEU A 170 -2.83 5.52 -30.34
N HIS A 171 -1.90 4.60 -30.05
CA HIS A 171 -0.56 4.63 -30.64
C HIS A 171 -0.58 4.28 -32.13
N THR A 172 0.43 4.72 -32.87
CA THR A 172 0.52 4.56 -34.34
C THR A 172 0.42 3.11 -34.82
N ASN A 173 0.86 2.15 -33.99
CA ASN A 173 0.76 0.73 -34.29
C ASN A 173 -0.68 0.15 -34.17
N GLY A 174 -1.62 0.92 -33.62
CA GLY A 174 -3.00 0.50 -33.37
C GLY A 174 -3.16 -0.59 -32.31
N CYS A 175 -2.12 -0.88 -31.52
CA CYS A 175 -2.06 -2.00 -30.58
C CYS A 175 -1.94 -1.55 -29.11
N THR A 176 -1.82 -0.25 -28.85
CA THR A 176 -1.68 0.30 -27.49
C THR A 176 -2.54 1.54 -27.34
N VAL A 177 -3.24 1.65 -26.21
CA VAL A 177 -3.99 2.85 -25.80
C VAL A 177 -3.50 3.28 -24.44
N ASP A 178 -3.14 4.55 -24.30
CA ASP A 178 -2.89 5.22 -23.02
C ASP A 178 -3.77 6.47 -22.90
N CYS A 179 -3.85 7.03 -21.69
CA CYS A 179 -4.65 8.22 -21.41
C CYS A 179 -4.02 9.00 -20.26
#